data_AF-A0A8H3A6H8-F1
#
_entry.id   AF-A0A8H3A6H8-F1
#
_cell.length_a   1.000
_cell.length_b   1.000
_cell.length_c   1.000
_cell.angle_alpha   90.00
_cell.angle_beta   90.00
_cell.angle_gamma   90.00
#
_symmetry.space_group_name_H-M   'P 1'
#
loop_
_entity.id
_entity.type
_entity.pdbx_description
1 polymer ?
#
loop_
_entity_poly.entity_id
_entity_poly.type
_entity_poly.pdbx_seq_one_letter_code
_entity_poly.pdbx_strand_id
1 'polypeptide(L)'
;MSNPSSSFRPKQEVPPLGKYLASTEKKTRDKAIKSLATFLSDDSQKSMSPSERAKLWKGLFYCFWMSDKPLVQQDLSSELANLVLVIPTLDSAIGFIRGFWEAIVREWSGIDRYRINKYYMLIRRFVNTTFRLLLRHGWDAEGCDSINDIFQGNGGPLCPDDKKVPASLSYHLADIYLEELDKALDTNDDDHKLPLITLLRPFINLSACTPNKITYSRMQTALFTPLLDALVFRATPLDSDNIDSQQRKRKRSSETYPNILESICKCTSQAGATPSTGNSQDTAKDILNAIFEAAGHIDTKDANRKKMYALWKQRMEEIEGSPEVDGVN
;
A
#
# COMPACT_ATOMS: atom_id res chain seq x y z
N MET A 1 21.85 -44.51 -29.96
CA MET A 1 21.17 -43.22 -30.14
C MET A 1 19.87 -43.29 -29.38
N SER A 2 19.87 -42.82 -28.14
CA SER A 2 18.72 -42.93 -27.23
C SER A 2 18.17 -41.53 -26.99
N ASN A 3 17.02 -41.21 -27.58
CA ASN A 3 16.30 -39.97 -27.31
C ASN A 3 15.73 -40.02 -25.89
N PRO A 4 15.95 -39.02 -25.03
CA PRO A 4 15.18 -38.87 -23.81
C PRO A 4 13.84 -38.24 -24.18
N SER A 5 12.76 -39.00 -23.95
CA SER A 5 11.38 -38.53 -23.99
C SER A 5 11.19 -37.40 -22.97
N SER A 6 11.20 -36.15 -23.44
CA SER A 6 10.72 -35.03 -22.65
C SER A 6 9.23 -35.22 -22.41
N SER A 7 8.82 -35.57 -21.18
CA SER A 7 7.41 -35.61 -20.82
C SER A 7 6.86 -34.19 -20.87
N PHE A 8 6.16 -33.85 -21.95
CA PHE A 8 5.27 -32.69 -21.98
C PHE A 8 4.15 -32.96 -20.97
N ARG A 9 4.26 -32.42 -19.75
CA ARG A 9 3.08 -32.26 -18.90
C ARG A 9 2.18 -31.23 -19.60
N PRO A 10 0.91 -31.57 -19.91
CA PRO A 10 -0.01 -30.58 -20.47
C PRO A 10 -0.14 -29.42 -19.47
N LYS A 11 -0.04 -28.19 -19.96
CA LYS A 11 -0.39 -27.00 -19.18
C LYS A 11 -1.81 -27.22 -18.65
N GLN A 12 -1.98 -27.32 -17.34
CA GLN A 12 -3.32 -27.22 -16.76
C GLN A 12 -3.79 -25.80 -17.00
N GLU A 13 -4.67 -25.62 -17.97
CA GLU A 13 -5.43 -24.37 -18.10
C GLU A 13 -6.09 -24.09 -16.76
N VAL A 14 -6.08 -22.83 -16.33
CA VAL A 14 -6.83 -22.38 -15.16
C VAL A 14 -8.22 -23.02 -15.25
N PRO A 15 -8.68 -23.77 -14.23
CA PRO A 15 -9.96 -24.44 -14.33
C PRO A 15 -11.03 -23.39 -14.70
N PRO A 16 -12.12 -23.74 -15.40
CA PRO A 16 -13.11 -22.78 -15.90
C PRO A 16 -13.97 -22.17 -14.77
N LEU A 17 -13.33 -21.70 -13.71
CA LEU A 17 -13.85 -21.14 -12.48
C LEU A 17 -14.59 -19.84 -12.72
N GLY A 18 -14.29 -19.11 -13.79
CA GLY A 18 -14.93 -17.81 -14.07
C GLY A 18 -16.47 -17.89 -14.05
N LYS A 19 -17.05 -18.95 -14.64
CA LYS A 19 -18.51 -19.16 -14.63
C LYS A 19 -19.04 -19.53 -13.24
N TYR A 20 -18.30 -20.29 -12.46
CA TYR A 20 -18.69 -20.73 -11.12
C TYR A 20 -18.54 -19.62 -10.07
N LEU A 21 -17.50 -18.80 -10.20
CA LEU A 21 -17.26 -17.61 -9.37
C LEU A 21 -18.34 -16.54 -9.59
N ALA A 22 -18.83 -16.39 -10.82
CA ALA A 22 -19.93 -15.46 -11.14
C ALA A 22 -21.34 -16.07 -10.98
N SER A 23 -21.48 -17.26 -10.38
CA SER A 23 -22.78 -17.91 -10.17
C SER A 23 -23.65 -17.11 -9.19
N THR A 24 -24.96 -17.08 -9.40
CA THR A 24 -25.94 -16.50 -8.45
C THR A 24 -25.99 -17.28 -7.13
N GLU A 25 -25.69 -18.58 -7.17
CA GLU A 25 -25.73 -19.46 -6.01
C GLU A 25 -24.48 -19.32 -5.13
N LYS A 26 -24.65 -18.85 -3.89
CA LYS A 26 -23.55 -18.68 -2.93
C LYS A 26 -22.73 -19.96 -2.76
N LYS A 27 -23.41 -21.11 -2.61
CA LYS A 27 -22.74 -22.42 -2.43
C LYS A 27 -21.82 -22.78 -3.59
N THR A 28 -22.19 -22.39 -4.82
CA THR A 28 -21.37 -22.62 -6.02
C THR A 28 -20.13 -21.73 -6.00
N ARG A 29 -20.30 -20.46 -5.64
CA ARG A 29 -19.17 -19.51 -5.49
C ARG A 29 -18.20 -19.94 -4.39
N ASP A 30 -18.70 -20.32 -3.22
CA ASP A 30 -17.88 -20.78 -2.09
C ASP A 30 -17.01 -21.99 -2.48
N LYS A 31 -17.59 -22.96 -3.22
CA LYS A 31 -16.84 -24.12 -3.74
C LYS A 31 -15.78 -23.70 -4.77
N ALA A 32 -16.11 -22.73 -5.63
CA ALA A 32 -15.18 -22.22 -6.62
C ALA A 32 -14.00 -21.47 -5.99
N ILE A 33 -14.22 -20.70 -4.92
CA ILE A 33 -13.15 -20.03 -4.16
C ILE A 33 -12.24 -21.07 -3.49
N LYS A 34 -12.81 -22.10 -2.86
CA LYS A 34 -12.00 -23.19 -2.27
C LYS A 34 -11.16 -23.90 -3.31
N SER A 35 -11.76 -24.20 -4.48
CA SER A 35 -11.04 -24.82 -5.60
C SER A 35 -9.93 -23.91 -6.13
N LEU A 36 -10.19 -22.59 -6.18
CA LEU A 36 -9.18 -21.60 -6.55
C LEU A 36 -8.04 -21.55 -5.53
N ALA A 37 -8.33 -21.59 -4.23
CA ALA A 37 -7.30 -21.62 -3.19
C ALA A 37 -6.39 -22.85 -3.34
N THR A 38 -6.97 -24.04 -3.58
CA THR A 38 -6.19 -25.26 -3.86
C THR A 38 -5.35 -25.13 -5.13
N PHE A 39 -5.90 -24.53 -6.19
CA PHE A 39 -5.17 -24.31 -7.44
C PHE A 39 -4.01 -23.32 -7.26
N LEU A 40 -4.22 -22.24 -6.51
CA LEU A 40 -3.21 -21.20 -6.28
C LEU A 40 -2.09 -21.65 -5.34
N SER A 41 -2.35 -22.63 -4.47
CA SER A 41 -1.34 -23.20 -3.55
C SER A 41 -0.45 -24.26 -4.18
N ASP A 42 -0.72 -24.68 -5.42
CA ASP A 42 0.04 -25.70 -6.13
C ASP A 42 1.23 -25.06 -6.87
N ASP A 43 2.44 -25.28 -6.34
CA ASP A 43 3.70 -24.75 -6.88
C ASP A 43 4.05 -25.28 -8.28
N SER A 44 3.40 -26.37 -8.71
CA SER A 44 3.57 -26.88 -10.08
C SER A 44 2.82 -26.05 -11.14
N GLN A 45 1.92 -25.15 -10.71
CA GLN A 45 1.23 -24.22 -11.58
C GLN A 45 2.16 -23.06 -11.93
N LYS A 46 2.57 -23.01 -13.20
CA LYS A 46 3.38 -21.91 -13.74
C LYS A 46 2.58 -20.59 -13.72
N SER A 47 3.28 -19.47 -13.65
CA SER A 47 2.72 -18.10 -13.67
C SER A 47 1.57 -17.93 -14.67
N MET A 48 0.40 -17.47 -14.21
CA MET A 48 -0.76 -17.19 -15.08
C MET A 48 -0.45 -16.09 -16.10
N SER A 49 -0.85 -16.31 -17.36
CA SER A 49 -0.75 -15.27 -18.39
C SER A 49 -1.66 -14.07 -18.06
N PRO A 50 -1.37 -12.87 -18.60
CA PRO A 50 -2.24 -11.70 -18.40
C PRO A 50 -3.71 -11.96 -18.77
N SER A 51 -3.96 -12.74 -19.84
CA SER A 51 -5.31 -13.04 -20.29
C SER A 51 -6.07 -13.97 -19.33
N GLU A 52 -5.41 -14.97 -18.77
CA GLU A 52 -5.99 -15.90 -17.79
C GLU A 52 -6.30 -15.18 -16.49
N ARG A 53 -5.36 -14.36 -16.03
CA ARG A 53 -5.52 -13.51 -14.87
C ARG A 53 -6.69 -12.53 -15.02
N ALA A 54 -6.83 -11.89 -16.18
CA ALA A 54 -7.96 -11.00 -16.44
C ALA A 54 -9.32 -11.74 -16.40
N LYS A 55 -9.40 -12.96 -16.95
CA LYS A 55 -10.61 -13.81 -16.89
C LYS A 55 -10.94 -14.21 -15.45
N LEU A 56 -9.93 -14.64 -14.69
CA LEU A 56 -10.07 -15.01 -13.28
C LEU A 56 -10.60 -13.83 -12.46
N TRP A 57 -9.97 -12.67 -12.59
CA TRP A 57 -10.37 -11.49 -11.84
C TRP A 57 -11.72 -10.93 -12.24
N LYS A 58 -12.14 -11.10 -13.49
CA LYS A 58 -13.53 -10.82 -13.88
C LYS A 58 -14.51 -11.71 -13.11
N GLY A 59 -14.20 -13.01 -12.96
CA GLY A 59 -14.99 -13.93 -12.15
C GLY A 59 -15.04 -13.53 -10.67
N LEU A 60 -13.88 -13.21 -10.07
CA LEU A 60 -13.77 -12.78 -8.67
C LEU A 60 -14.50 -11.46 -8.39
N PHE A 61 -14.39 -10.49 -9.31
CA PHE A 61 -15.12 -9.23 -9.21
C PHE A 61 -16.63 -9.48 -9.10
N TYR A 62 -17.20 -10.27 -10.01
CA TYR A 62 -18.64 -10.58 -9.96
C TYR A 62 -19.02 -11.53 -8.81
N CYS A 63 -18.10 -12.36 -8.33
CA CYS A 63 -18.29 -13.13 -7.10
C CYS A 63 -18.57 -12.22 -5.91
N PHE A 64 -17.75 -11.17 -5.76
CA PHE A 64 -17.93 -10.17 -4.72
C PHE A 64 -19.12 -9.24 -4.98
N TRP A 65 -19.41 -8.94 -6.26
CA TRP A 65 -20.61 -8.20 -6.68
C TRP A 65 -21.91 -8.82 -6.16
N MET A 66 -22.03 -10.15 -6.23
CA MET A 66 -23.21 -10.92 -5.78
C MET A 66 -23.29 -11.15 -4.26
N SER A 67 -22.40 -10.53 -3.48
CA SER A 67 -22.38 -10.67 -2.02
C SER A 67 -23.03 -9.47 -1.34
N ASP A 68 -24.24 -9.65 -0.81
CA ASP A 68 -25.07 -8.56 -0.31
C ASP A 68 -25.16 -8.48 1.23
N LYS A 69 -24.91 -9.58 1.94
CA LYS A 69 -24.97 -9.61 3.41
C LYS A 69 -23.69 -9.02 4.02
N PRO A 70 -23.75 -8.05 4.97
CA PRO A 70 -22.56 -7.37 5.50
C PRO A 70 -21.48 -8.30 6.07
N LEU A 71 -21.83 -9.26 6.92
CA LEU A 71 -20.86 -10.22 7.48
C LEU A 71 -20.22 -11.09 6.39
N VAL A 72 -21.03 -11.52 5.40
CA VAL A 72 -20.53 -12.28 4.26
C VAL A 72 -19.56 -11.44 3.41
N GLN A 73 -19.80 -10.14 3.26
CA GLN A 73 -18.88 -9.25 2.55
C GLN A 73 -17.55 -9.13 3.30
N GLN A 74 -17.57 -9.00 4.63
CA GLN A 74 -16.37 -8.91 5.45
C GLN A 74 -15.52 -10.18 5.36
N ASP A 75 -16.16 -11.34 5.56
CA ASP A 75 -15.50 -12.65 5.47
C ASP A 75 -14.93 -12.86 4.07
N LEU A 76 -15.75 -12.67 3.02
CA LEU A 76 -15.34 -12.88 1.65
C LEU A 76 -14.22 -11.93 1.23
N SER A 77 -14.26 -10.65 1.64
CA SER A 77 -13.17 -9.72 1.32
C SER A 77 -11.83 -10.15 1.91
N SER A 78 -11.86 -10.74 3.11
CA SER A 78 -10.67 -11.25 3.78
C SER A 78 -10.21 -12.57 3.15
N GLU A 79 -11.14 -13.47 2.81
CA GLU A 79 -10.86 -14.72 2.10
C GLU A 79 -10.20 -14.46 0.73
N LEU A 80 -10.77 -13.55 -0.07
CA LEU A 80 -10.23 -13.19 -1.38
C LEU A 80 -8.85 -12.55 -1.29
N ALA A 81 -8.63 -11.64 -0.34
CA ALA A 81 -7.32 -11.02 -0.15
C ALA A 81 -6.27 -12.05 0.31
N ASN A 82 -6.60 -12.91 1.27
CA ASN A 82 -5.70 -13.93 1.79
C ASN A 82 -5.30 -15.00 0.76
N LEU A 83 -5.98 -15.10 -0.39
CA LEU A 83 -5.50 -15.93 -1.51
C LEU A 83 -4.08 -15.54 -1.95
N VAL A 84 -3.69 -14.28 -1.80
CA VAL A 84 -2.32 -13.81 -2.04
C VAL A 84 -1.31 -14.59 -1.20
N LEU A 85 -1.65 -14.91 0.05
CA LEU A 85 -0.74 -15.52 1.02
C LEU A 85 -0.65 -17.04 0.91
N VAL A 86 -1.52 -17.68 0.14
CA VAL A 86 -1.42 -19.14 -0.13
C VAL A 86 -0.62 -19.45 -1.38
N ILE A 87 -0.31 -18.44 -2.21
CA ILE A 87 0.51 -18.59 -3.40
C ILE A 87 1.98 -18.78 -2.98
N PRO A 88 2.66 -19.86 -3.43
CA PRO A 88 4.00 -20.18 -2.93
C PRO A 88 5.11 -19.19 -3.31
N THR A 89 5.05 -18.65 -4.52
CA THR A 89 6.10 -17.79 -5.08
C THR A 89 5.71 -16.31 -5.07
N LEU A 90 6.66 -15.46 -4.69
CA LEU A 90 6.48 -14.00 -4.64
C LEU A 90 6.02 -13.45 -6.00
N ASP A 91 6.67 -13.86 -7.10
CA ASP A 91 6.31 -13.44 -8.47
C ASP A 91 4.87 -13.79 -8.84
N SER A 92 4.40 -14.99 -8.49
CA SER A 92 3.03 -15.40 -8.79
C SER A 92 2.02 -14.65 -7.93
N ALA A 93 2.35 -14.37 -6.67
CA ALA A 93 1.52 -13.59 -5.76
C ALA A 93 1.42 -12.12 -6.22
N ILE A 94 2.54 -11.50 -6.62
CA ILE A 94 2.59 -10.18 -7.24
C ILE A 94 1.79 -10.18 -8.55
N GLY A 95 1.93 -11.22 -9.36
CA GLY A 95 1.12 -11.44 -10.55
C GLY A 95 -0.38 -11.42 -10.23
N PHE A 96 -0.81 -12.13 -9.18
CA PHE A 96 -2.20 -12.13 -8.74
C PHE A 96 -2.68 -10.74 -8.27
N ILE A 97 -1.87 -10.01 -7.49
CA ILE A 97 -2.13 -8.63 -7.06
C ILE A 97 -2.25 -7.68 -8.26
N ARG A 98 -1.40 -7.82 -9.28
CA ARG A 98 -1.48 -7.01 -10.51
C ARG A 98 -2.86 -7.14 -11.16
N GLY A 99 -3.35 -8.37 -11.28
CA GLY A 99 -4.68 -8.63 -11.84
C GLY A 99 -5.83 -8.06 -11.02
N PHE A 100 -5.69 -8.02 -9.68
CA PHE A 100 -6.65 -7.37 -8.80
C PHE A 100 -6.77 -5.89 -9.15
N TRP A 101 -5.65 -5.17 -9.21
CA TRP A 101 -5.64 -3.74 -9.50
C TRP A 101 -6.10 -3.42 -10.92
N GLU A 102 -5.67 -4.20 -11.92
CA GLU A 102 -6.17 -4.10 -13.30
C GLU A 102 -7.70 -4.26 -13.37
N ALA A 103 -8.27 -5.16 -12.57
CA ALA A 103 -9.71 -5.37 -12.52
C ALA A 103 -10.44 -4.26 -11.75
N ILE A 104 -9.92 -3.82 -10.61
CA ILE A 104 -10.49 -2.71 -9.84
C ILE A 104 -10.53 -1.45 -10.69
N VAL A 105 -9.41 -1.04 -11.31
CA VAL A 105 -9.35 0.17 -12.12
C VAL A 105 -10.32 0.11 -13.29
N ARG A 106 -10.37 -1.02 -14.01
CA ARG A 106 -11.25 -1.20 -15.17
C ARG A 106 -12.74 -1.09 -14.82
N GLU A 107 -13.16 -1.68 -13.70
CA GLU A 107 -14.58 -1.78 -13.35
C GLU A 107 -15.04 -0.66 -12.40
N TRP A 108 -14.12 0.14 -11.83
CA TRP A 108 -14.42 1.09 -10.74
C TRP A 108 -15.57 2.04 -11.05
N SER A 109 -15.54 2.66 -12.23
CA SER A 109 -16.59 3.60 -12.68
C SER A 109 -17.95 2.95 -12.90
N GLY A 110 -18.01 1.62 -13.03
CA GLY A 110 -19.24 0.85 -13.16
C GLY A 110 -19.87 0.43 -11.83
N ILE A 111 -19.20 0.68 -10.69
CA ILE A 111 -19.71 0.34 -9.37
C ILE A 111 -20.71 1.40 -8.91
N ASP A 112 -21.95 0.97 -8.64
CA ASP A 112 -22.98 1.86 -8.14
C ASP A 112 -22.80 2.22 -6.65
N ARG A 113 -23.50 3.27 -6.22
CA ARG A 113 -23.40 3.83 -4.86
C ARG A 113 -23.73 2.85 -3.73
N TYR A 114 -24.54 1.81 -3.98
CA TYR A 114 -24.91 0.84 -2.94
C TYR A 114 -23.83 -0.24 -2.76
N ARG A 115 -22.96 -0.42 -3.76
CA ARG A 115 -21.89 -1.44 -3.75
C ARG A 115 -20.52 -0.86 -3.43
N ILE A 116 -20.32 0.44 -3.60
CA ILE A 116 -18.98 1.04 -3.49
C ILE A 116 -18.30 0.76 -2.13
N ASN A 117 -19.06 0.78 -1.03
CA ASN A 117 -18.51 0.58 0.32
C ASN A 117 -17.86 -0.79 0.52
N LYS A 118 -18.44 -1.86 -0.03
CA LYS A 118 -17.81 -3.19 0.08
C LYS A 118 -16.54 -3.28 -0.75
N TYR A 119 -16.46 -2.58 -1.88
CA TYR A 119 -15.24 -2.55 -2.69
C TYR A 119 -14.12 -1.70 -2.05
N TYR A 120 -14.46 -0.61 -1.35
CA TYR A 120 -13.50 0.09 -0.50
C TYR A 120 -12.91 -0.82 0.59
N MET A 121 -13.74 -1.66 1.22
CA MET A 121 -13.28 -2.67 2.17
C MET A 121 -12.42 -3.75 1.52
N LEU A 122 -12.78 -4.22 0.31
CA LEU A 122 -11.98 -5.17 -0.45
C LEU A 122 -10.58 -4.61 -0.73
N ILE A 123 -10.49 -3.38 -1.23
CA ILE A 123 -9.20 -2.70 -1.45
C ILE A 123 -8.39 -2.65 -0.15
N ARG A 124 -9.02 -2.28 0.97
CA ARG A 124 -8.36 -2.24 2.28
C ARG A 124 -7.73 -3.59 2.66
N ARG A 125 -8.45 -4.71 2.46
CA ARG A 125 -7.93 -6.06 2.70
C ARG A 125 -6.77 -6.42 1.77
N PHE A 126 -6.84 -6.05 0.50
CA PHE A 126 -5.77 -6.29 -0.47
C PHE A 126 -4.51 -5.48 -0.17
N VAL A 127 -4.63 -4.22 0.24
CA VAL A 127 -3.49 -3.39 0.66
C VAL A 127 -2.78 -4.02 1.86
N ASN A 128 -3.51 -4.33 2.94
CA ASN A 128 -2.91 -5.00 4.11
C ASN A 128 -2.26 -6.33 3.77
N THR A 129 -2.93 -7.16 2.96
CA THR A 129 -2.39 -8.46 2.58
C THR A 129 -1.15 -8.33 1.69
N THR A 130 -1.07 -7.29 0.86
CA THR A 130 0.14 -6.97 0.08
C THR A 130 1.31 -6.65 1.00
N PHE A 131 1.09 -5.85 2.06
CA PHE A 131 2.15 -5.61 3.05
C PHE A 131 2.56 -6.87 3.79
N ARG A 132 1.60 -7.71 4.22
CA ARG A 132 1.89 -8.99 4.87
C ARG A 132 2.67 -9.95 3.97
N LEU A 133 2.42 -9.91 2.65
CA LEU A 133 3.21 -10.66 1.67
C LEU A 133 4.65 -10.13 1.63
N LEU A 134 4.85 -8.83 1.42
CA LEU A 134 6.19 -8.23 1.36
C LEU A 134 6.97 -8.46 2.67
N LEU A 135 6.31 -8.29 3.81
CA LEU A 135 6.86 -8.53 5.14
C LEU A 135 7.33 -9.98 5.29
N ARG A 136 6.51 -10.98 4.91
CA ARG A 136 6.89 -12.41 4.91
C ARG A 136 8.14 -12.69 4.06
N HIS A 137 8.35 -11.92 3.00
CA HIS A 137 9.51 -12.01 2.13
C HIS A 137 10.63 -11.04 2.52
N GLY A 138 10.64 -10.55 3.76
CA GLY A 138 11.71 -9.72 4.31
C GLY A 138 11.87 -8.38 3.60
N TRP A 139 10.79 -7.84 3.04
CA TRP A 139 10.79 -6.61 2.24
C TRP A 139 11.71 -6.68 1.01
N ASP A 140 11.70 -7.83 0.31
CA ASP A 140 12.43 -8.01 -0.95
C ASP A 140 12.31 -6.80 -1.88
N ALA A 141 13.45 -6.27 -2.32
CA ALA A 141 13.52 -5.00 -3.04
C ALA A 141 12.83 -5.08 -4.41
N GLU A 142 13.04 -6.17 -5.15
CA GLU A 142 12.40 -6.39 -6.46
C GLU A 142 10.88 -6.57 -6.31
N GLY A 143 10.44 -7.24 -5.24
CA GLY A 143 9.05 -7.35 -4.87
C GLY A 143 8.39 -6.01 -4.54
N CYS A 144 9.06 -5.18 -3.73
CA CYS A 144 8.60 -3.83 -3.41
C CYS A 144 8.49 -2.96 -4.66
N ASP A 145 9.50 -2.97 -5.54
CA ASP A 145 9.49 -2.21 -6.80
C ASP A 145 8.40 -2.72 -7.75
N SER A 146 8.19 -4.03 -7.82
CA SER A 146 7.11 -4.62 -8.62
C SER A 146 5.72 -4.21 -8.15
N ILE A 147 5.50 -4.10 -6.84
CA ILE A 147 4.25 -3.56 -6.27
C ILE A 147 4.11 -2.07 -6.57
N ASN A 148 5.19 -1.30 -6.44
CA ASN A 148 5.19 0.12 -6.79
C ASN A 148 4.82 0.33 -8.26
N ASP A 149 5.35 -0.49 -9.17
CA ASP A 149 5.03 -0.48 -10.59
C ASP A 149 3.57 -0.84 -10.88
N ILE A 150 2.94 -1.69 -10.07
CA ILE A 150 1.49 -1.94 -10.17
C ILE A 150 0.70 -0.68 -9.79
N PHE A 151 1.15 0.06 -8.78
CA PHE A 151 0.45 1.28 -8.33
C PHE A 151 0.64 2.46 -9.29
N GLN A 152 1.86 2.73 -9.72
CA GLN A 152 2.20 3.93 -10.52
C GLN A 152 2.19 3.69 -12.02
N GLY A 153 2.29 2.43 -12.46
CA GLY A 153 2.33 2.07 -13.87
C GLY A 153 1.04 2.41 -14.62
N ASN A 154 1.07 2.29 -15.95
CA ASN A 154 -0.08 2.58 -16.79
C ASN A 154 -1.31 1.72 -16.39
N GLY A 155 -2.45 2.37 -16.15
CA GLY A 155 -3.65 1.72 -15.63
C GLY A 155 -3.59 1.32 -14.15
N GLY A 156 -2.54 1.74 -13.42
CA GLY A 156 -2.43 1.58 -11.96
C GLY A 156 -3.25 2.64 -11.21
N PRO A 157 -3.69 2.35 -9.97
CA PRO A 157 -4.57 3.24 -9.19
C PRO A 157 -3.95 4.59 -8.80
N LEU A 158 -2.62 4.73 -8.89
CA LEU A 158 -1.87 5.95 -8.58
C LEU A 158 -1.19 6.55 -9.84
N CYS A 159 -1.58 6.12 -11.04
CA CYS A 159 -1.04 6.67 -12.28
C CYS A 159 -1.46 8.15 -12.45
N PRO A 160 -0.51 9.10 -12.62
CA PRO A 160 -0.83 10.52 -12.74
C PRO A 160 -1.41 10.91 -14.12
N ASP A 161 -1.07 10.15 -15.16
CA ASP A 161 -1.32 10.51 -16.55
C ASP A 161 -2.54 9.80 -17.17
N ASP A 162 -3.00 8.70 -16.57
CA ASP A 162 -4.13 7.95 -17.10
C ASP A 162 -5.47 8.51 -16.59
N LYS A 163 -6.13 9.29 -17.45
CA LYS A 163 -7.46 9.86 -17.19
C LYS A 163 -8.55 8.82 -16.97
N LYS A 164 -8.33 7.55 -17.35
CA LYS A 164 -9.29 6.47 -17.11
C LYS A 164 -9.28 6.01 -15.66
N VAL A 165 -8.18 6.24 -14.94
CA VAL A 165 -8.05 5.89 -13.51
C VAL A 165 -8.84 6.91 -12.68
N PRO A 166 -9.92 6.49 -11.99
CA PRO A 166 -10.71 7.44 -11.22
C PRO A 166 -9.95 7.92 -9.98
N ALA A 167 -9.91 9.24 -9.77
CA ALA A 167 -9.17 9.85 -8.67
C ALA A 167 -9.64 9.38 -7.27
N SER A 168 -10.86 8.87 -7.13
CA SER A 168 -11.34 8.30 -5.87
C SER A 168 -10.54 7.08 -5.40
N LEU A 169 -9.89 6.35 -6.31
CA LEU A 169 -8.98 5.26 -5.94
C LEU A 169 -7.74 5.79 -5.24
N SER A 170 -7.10 6.83 -5.77
CA SER A 170 -5.92 7.42 -5.14
C SER A 170 -6.25 8.07 -3.80
N TYR A 171 -7.42 8.69 -3.67
CA TYR A 171 -7.88 9.24 -2.39
C TYR A 171 -8.03 8.15 -1.33
N HIS A 172 -8.75 7.08 -1.66
CA HIS A 172 -8.96 5.98 -0.73
C HIS A 172 -7.65 5.26 -0.39
N LEU A 173 -6.75 5.09 -1.36
CA LEU A 173 -5.43 4.53 -1.08
C LEU A 173 -4.68 5.39 -0.06
N ALA A 174 -4.58 6.70 -0.27
CA ALA A 174 -3.91 7.58 0.70
C ALA A 174 -4.54 7.54 2.09
N ASP A 175 -5.87 7.40 2.17
CA ASP A 175 -6.60 7.34 3.45
C ASP A 175 -6.27 6.10 4.28
N ILE A 176 -6.00 4.97 3.62
CA ILE A 176 -5.86 3.68 4.30
C ILE A 176 -4.43 3.17 4.35
N TYR A 177 -3.52 3.69 3.51
CA TYR A 177 -2.21 3.07 3.27
C TYR A 177 -1.41 2.92 4.57
N LEU A 178 -1.28 4.00 5.34
CA LEU A 178 -0.53 3.99 6.60
C LEU A 178 -1.21 3.15 7.68
N GLU A 179 -2.55 3.20 7.77
CA GLU A 179 -3.31 2.37 8.72
C GLU A 179 -3.14 0.87 8.44
N GLU A 180 -3.14 0.48 7.17
CA GLU A 180 -2.99 -0.93 6.80
C GLU A 180 -1.54 -1.42 6.84
N LEU A 181 -0.56 -0.53 6.63
CA LEU A 181 0.86 -0.81 6.87
C LEU A 181 1.13 -1.03 8.35
N ASP A 182 0.66 -0.12 9.20
CA ASP A 182 0.81 -0.21 10.65
C ASP A 182 0.17 -1.48 11.23
N LYS A 183 -1.01 -1.87 10.74
CA LYS A 183 -1.63 -3.17 11.12
C LYS A 183 -0.87 -4.39 10.63
N ALA A 184 -0.20 -4.29 9.47
CA ALA A 184 0.59 -5.42 8.96
C ALA A 184 1.86 -5.65 9.80
N LEU A 185 2.37 -4.59 10.42
CA LEU A 185 3.54 -4.59 11.30
C LEU A 185 3.23 -5.01 12.74
N ASP A 186 1.96 -5.19 13.12
CA ASP A 186 1.52 -5.70 14.43
C ASP A 186 1.82 -7.21 14.55
N THR A 187 3.12 -7.55 14.52
CA THR A 187 3.63 -8.91 14.60
C THR A 187 4.87 -8.93 15.49
N ASN A 188 5.01 -9.97 16.31
CA ASN A 188 6.07 -10.07 17.31
C ASN A 188 7.44 -10.51 16.75
N ASP A 189 7.56 -10.72 15.44
CA ASP A 189 8.58 -11.61 14.87
C ASP A 189 9.32 -11.03 13.66
N ASP A 190 9.39 -9.70 13.56
CA ASP A 190 10.00 -9.06 12.40
C ASP A 190 11.21 -8.18 12.75
N ASP A 191 12.39 -8.72 12.43
CA ASP A 191 13.69 -8.04 12.50
C ASP A 191 14.05 -7.30 11.20
N HIS A 192 13.21 -7.35 10.15
CA HIS A 192 13.54 -6.76 8.86
C HIS A 192 13.37 -5.24 8.85
N LYS A 193 14.27 -4.56 8.13
CA LYS A 193 14.23 -3.10 7.98
C LYS A 193 13.09 -2.68 7.06
N LEU A 194 12.14 -1.92 7.60
CA LEU A 194 11.02 -1.34 6.86
C LEU A 194 11.52 -0.37 5.75
N PRO A 195 11.31 -0.66 4.45
CA PRO A 195 11.74 0.23 3.36
C PRO A 195 10.71 1.34 3.11
N LEU A 196 10.45 2.18 4.12
CA LEU A 196 9.35 3.14 4.10
C LEU A 196 9.38 4.10 2.89
N ILE A 197 10.56 4.61 2.53
CA ILE A 197 10.72 5.50 1.37
C ILE A 197 10.35 4.79 0.07
N THR A 198 10.79 3.54 -0.10
CA THR A 198 10.44 2.71 -1.26
C THR A 198 8.94 2.53 -1.35
N LEU A 199 8.25 2.23 -0.24
CA LEU A 199 6.79 2.07 -0.21
C LEU A 199 6.03 3.38 -0.52
N LEU A 200 6.58 4.54 -0.15
CA LEU A 200 5.95 5.84 -0.39
C LEU A 200 6.19 6.38 -1.81
N ARG A 201 7.13 5.80 -2.57
CA ARG A 201 7.53 6.28 -3.90
C ARG A 201 6.36 6.52 -4.87
N PRO A 202 5.33 5.64 -4.98
CA PRO A 202 4.18 5.89 -5.85
C PRO A 202 3.38 7.14 -5.47
N PHE A 203 3.26 7.44 -4.17
CA PHE A 203 2.53 8.61 -3.68
C PHE A 203 3.33 9.91 -3.88
N ILE A 204 4.66 9.84 -3.74
CA ILE A 204 5.56 10.95 -4.03
C ILE A 204 5.48 11.29 -5.52
N ASN A 205 5.60 10.28 -6.39
CA ASN A 205 5.47 10.44 -7.84
C ASN A 205 4.10 11.02 -8.25
N LEU A 206 3.01 10.45 -7.72
CA LEU A 206 1.67 10.99 -7.96
C LEU A 206 1.54 12.46 -7.54
N SER A 207 2.12 12.85 -6.39
CA SER A 207 2.10 14.24 -5.91
C SER A 207 2.91 15.18 -6.80
N ALA A 208 4.03 14.72 -7.35
CA ALA A 208 4.85 15.49 -8.28
C ALA A 208 4.11 15.73 -9.61
N CYS A 209 3.50 14.69 -10.16
CA CYS A 209 3.02 14.68 -11.54
C CYS A 209 1.53 15.02 -11.70
N THR A 210 0.70 14.89 -10.65
CA THR A 210 -0.76 15.04 -10.79
C THR A 210 -1.18 16.47 -11.16
N PRO A 211 -2.06 16.65 -12.17
CA PRO A 211 -2.65 17.95 -12.46
C PRO A 211 -3.82 18.31 -11.51
N ASN A 212 -4.33 17.34 -10.75
CA ASN A 212 -5.51 17.52 -9.91
C ASN A 212 -5.13 18.07 -8.52
N LYS A 213 -5.54 19.31 -8.24
CA LYS A 213 -5.28 19.98 -6.96
C LYS A 213 -5.87 19.23 -5.76
N ILE A 214 -7.01 18.55 -5.94
CA ILE A 214 -7.66 17.76 -4.88
C ILE A 214 -6.83 16.51 -4.59
N THR A 215 -6.33 15.82 -5.62
CA THR A 215 -5.40 14.69 -5.45
C THR A 215 -4.16 15.10 -4.67
N TYR A 216 -3.50 16.19 -5.09
CA TYR A 216 -2.35 16.72 -4.36
C TYR A 216 -2.70 17.01 -2.89
N SER A 217 -3.78 17.74 -2.64
CA SER A 217 -4.23 18.08 -1.28
C SER A 217 -4.51 16.83 -0.44
N ARG A 218 -5.08 15.78 -1.05
CA ARG A 218 -5.39 14.53 -0.35
C ARG A 218 -4.12 13.77 0.03
N MET A 219 -3.13 13.70 -0.86
CA MET A 219 -1.83 13.09 -0.52
C MET A 219 -1.18 13.79 0.67
N GLN A 220 -1.25 15.13 0.70
CA GLN A 220 -0.69 15.91 1.81
C GLN A 220 -1.44 15.67 3.12
N THR A 221 -2.78 15.74 3.10
CA THR A 221 -3.60 15.71 4.31
C THR A 221 -3.85 14.31 4.88
N ALA A 222 -3.85 13.26 4.05
CA ALA A 222 -4.14 11.89 4.47
C ALA A 222 -2.88 11.03 4.65
N LEU A 223 -1.77 11.35 3.98
CA LEU A 223 -0.57 10.50 3.95
C LEU A 223 0.68 11.23 4.47
N PHE A 224 1.15 12.28 3.81
CA PHE A 224 2.44 12.89 4.18
C PHE A 224 2.40 13.65 5.51
N THR A 225 1.39 14.50 5.74
CA THR A 225 1.30 15.30 6.96
C THR A 225 1.15 14.42 8.20
N PRO A 226 0.20 13.45 8.26
CA PRO A 226 0.07 12.59 9.44
C PRO A 226 1.32 11.76 9.73
N LEU A 227 2.00 11.26 8.69
CA LEU A 227 3.23 10.49 8.85
C LEU A 227 4.38 11.33 9.38
N LEU A 228 4.63 12.50 8.78
CA LEU A 228 5.69 13.41 9.21
C LEU A 228 5.43 13.91 10.64
N ASP A 229 4.18 14.25 10.96
CA ASP A 229 3.79 14.64 12.32
C ASP A 229 4.06 13.51 13.33
N ALA A 230 3.73 12.26 12.99
CA ALA A 230 4.00 11.10 13.85
C ALA A 230 5.51 10.87 14.07
N LEU A 231 6.32 11.04 13.02
CA LEU A 231 7.78 10.87 13.09
C LEU A 231 8.46 11.98 13.90
N VAL A 232 8.00 13.23 13.76
CA VAL A 232 8.57 14.39 14.46
C VAL A 232 8.07 14.49 15.91
N PHE A 233 6.80 14.19 16.19
CA PHE A 233 6.23 14.31 17.55
C PHE A 233 6.87 13.35 18.56
N ARG A 234 7.30 12.15 18.15
CA ARG A 234 8.02 11.22 19.03
C ARG A 234 9.34 11.82 19.56
N ALA A 235 9.88 12.84 18.89
CA ALA A 235 11.15 13.43 19.22
C ALA A 235 11.10 14.56 20.25
N THR A 236 9.94 15.20 20.46
CA THR A 236 9.82 16.24 21.49
C THR A 236 9.63 15.59 22.86
N PRO A 237 10.57 15.76 23.82
CA PRO A 237 10.34 15.35 25.20
C PRO A 237 9.09 16.08 25.73
N LEU A 238 8.26 15.37 26.48
CA LEU A 238 7.12 15.99 27.17
C LEU A 238 7.66 16.93 28.25
N ASP A 239 7.85 18.21 27.94
CA ASP A 239 8.01 19.23 28.97
C ASP A 239 6.74 19.25 29.82
N SER A 240 6.91 18.97 31.10
CA SER A 240 5.84 18.68 32.06
C SER A 240 4.99 19.88 32.48
N ASP A 241 5.24 21.09 31.96
CA ASP A 241 4.86 22.31 32.68
C ASP A 241 3.81 23.21 32.00
N ASN A 242 2.99 22.70 31.07
CA ASN A 242 1.85 23.49 30.58
C ASN A 242 0.61 22.65 30.28
N ILE A 243 -0.15 22.37 31.34
CA ILE A 243 -1.44 21.70 31.30
C ILE A 243 -2.52 22.78 31.36
N ASP A 244 -3.05 23.18 30.19
CA ASP A 244 -4.50 23.23 30.06
C ASP A 244 -4.98 23.28 28.60
N SER A 245 -6.14 22.68 28.36
CA SER A 245 -6.92 22.67 27.10
C SER A 245 -6.38 21.93 25.85
N GLN A 246 -5.08 21.82 25.58
CA GLN A 246 -4.55 21.12 24.38
C GLN A 246 -4.48 19.58 24.52
N GLN A 247 -4.58 19.05 25.74
CA GLN A 247 -4.39 17.61 26.02
C GLN A 247 -5.41 16.69 25.34
N ARG A 248 -6.66 17.11 25.09
CA ARG A 248 -7.67 16.24 24.45
C ARG A 248 -7.45 16.03 22.94
N LYS A 249 -6.84 16.99 22.23
CA LYS A 249 -6.37 16.78 20.84
C LYS A 249 -5.00 16.09 20.83
N ARG A 250 -4.09 16.49 21.74
CA ARG A 250 -2.72 15.92 21.87
C ARG A 250 -2.68 14.44 22.24
N LYS A 251 -3.63 13.93 23.04
CA LYS A 251 -3.68 12.49 23.41
C LYS A 251 -4.04 11.58 22.24
N ARG A 252 -4.74 12.09 21.21
CA ARG A 252 -5.16 11.30 20.04
C ARG A 252 -4.07 11.20 18.96
N SER A 253 -3.17 12.17 18.89
CA SER A 253 -2.07 12.22 17.92
C SER A 253 -0.81 11.48 18.39
N SER A 254 -0.62 11.32 19.71
CA SER A 254 0.55 10.68 20.35
C SER A 254 0.73 9.19 20.06
N GLU A 255 -0.26 8.52 19.47
CA GLU A 255 -0.29 7.08 19.18
C GLU A 255 -0.62 6.79 17.70
N THR A 256 -0.32 7.74 16.81
CA THR A 256 -0.60 7.54 15.38
C THR A 256 0.50 6.64 14.78
N TYR A 257 0.12 5.42 14.38
CA TYR A 257 0.99 4.39 13.78
C TYR A 257 2.12 3.83 14.69
N PRO A 258 1.78 3.23 15.86
CA PRO A 258 2.76 2.74 16.82
C PRO A 258 3.73 1.70 16.23
N ASN A 259 3.24 0.80 15.37
CA ASN A 259 4.05 -0.30 14.83
C ASN A 259 5.00 0.17 13.74
N ILE A 260 4.61 1.16 12.93
CA ILE A 260 5.53 1.83 11.99
C ILE A 260 6.68 2.48 12.77
N LEU A 261 6.34 3.24 13.81
CA LEU A 261 7.32 3.93 14.64
C LEU A 261 8.25 2.94 15.37
N GLU A 262 7.73 1.84 15.91
CA GLU A 262 8.52 0.80 16.56
C GLU A 262 9.46 0.11 15.58
N SER A 263 8.97 -0.25 14.39
CA SER A 263 9.77 -0.90 13.34
C SER A 263 10.95 -0.04 12.91
N ILE A 264 10.75 1.28 12.76
CA ILE A 264 11.84 2.22 12.43
C ILE A 264 12.92 2.25 13.53
N CYS A 265 12.53 2.15 14.80
CA CYS A 265 13.49 2.14 15.92
C CYS A 265 14.28 0.83 16.02
N LYS A 266 13.62 -0.33 15.84
CA LYS A 266 14.24 -1.67 16.00
C LYS A 266 15.45 -1.88 15.09
N CYS A 267 15.42 -1.35 13.86
CA CYS A 267 16.44 -1.53 12.82
C CYS A 267 17.87 -1.10 13.20
N THR A 268 18.06 -0.42 14.33
CA THR A 268 19.34 0.16 14.76
C THR A 268 19.89 -0.45 16.05
N SER A 269 19.13 -1.33 16.72
CA SER A 269 19.50 -1.88 18.02
C SER A 269 20.43 -3.10 17.96
N GLN A 270 21.27 -3.22 16.92
CA GLN A 270 22.45 -4.08 17.02
C GLN A 270 23.54 -3.34 17.83
N ALA A 271 23.69 -3.80 19.09
CA ALA A 271 24.69 -3.44 20.09
C ALA A 271 24.59 -2.05 20.76
N GLY A 272 23.76 -1.95 21.81
CA GLY A 272 24.14 -1.26 23.05
C GLY A 272 23.90 0.25 23.20
N ALA A 273 23.13 0.90 22.32
CA ALA A 273 22.79 2.31 22.47
C ALA A 273 21.36 2.54 22.99
N THR A 274 21.18 3.53 23.88
CA THR A 274 19.88 4.06 24.31
C THR A 274 18.98 4.39 23.12
N PRO A 275 17.63 4.30 23.22
CA PRO A 275 16.72 4.64 22.13
C PRO A 275 16.90 6.11 21.76
N SER A 276 17.66 6.37 20.70
CA SER A 276 17.98 7.71 20.24
C SER A 276 16.80 8.29 19.49
N THR A 277 16.34 9.44 19.95
CA THR A 277 15.39 10.34 19.29
C THR A 277 15.73 10.64 17.82
N GLY A 278 17.00 10.51 17.42
CA GLY A 278 17.48 10.77 16.05
C GLY A 278 16.80 9.95 14.97
N ASN A 279 16.48 8.66 15.19
CA ASN A 279 16.12 7.77 14.08
C ASN A 279 14.78 8.11 13.40
N SER A 280 13.78 8.55 14.18
CA SER A 280 12.49 8.95 13.63
C SER A 280 12.58 10.29 12.88
N GLN A 281 13.39 11.23 13.39
CA GLN A 281 13.66 12.50 12.70
C GLN A 281 14.51 12.28 11.44
N ASP A 282 15.50 11.40 11.47
CA ASP A 282 16.32 11.06 10.31
C ASP A 282 15.45 10.41 9.22
N THR A 283 14.54 9.50 9.60
CA THR A 283 13.58 8.93 8.65
C THR A 283 12.65 10.01 8.07
N ALA A 284 12.22 10.98 8.88
CA ALA A 284 11.44 12.12 8.38
C ALA A 284 12.26 12.96 7.38
N LYS A 285 13.53 13.24 7.68
CA LYS A 285 14.46 13.94 6.77
C LYS A 285 14.64 13.16 5.47
N ASP A 286 14.78 11.83 5.53
CA ASP A 286 14.93 11.00 4.33
C ASP A 286 13.67 11.04 3.45
N ILE A 287 12.47 11.02 4.05
CA ILE A 287 11.20 11.20 3.33
C ILE A 287 11.15 12.59 2.68
N LEU A 288 11.52 13.63 3.43
CA LEU A 288 11.56 15.00 2.91
C LEU A 288 12.55 15.12 1.76
N ASN A 289 13.74 14.53 1.86
CA ASN A 289 14.72 14.50 0.79
C ASN A 289 14.19 13.76 -0.45
N ALA A 290 13.51 12.62 -0.28
CA ALA A 290 12.85 11.95 -1.39
C ALA A 290 11.78 12.82 -2.08
N ILE A 291 11.02 13.62 -1.30
CA ILE A 291 10.08 14.61 -1.84
C ILE A 291 10.83 15.73 -2.58
N PHE A 292 11.95 16.22 -2.04
CA PHE A 292 12.78 17.25 -2.67
C PHE A 292 13.34 16.78 -4.02
N GLU A 293 13.92 15.59 -4.08
CA GLU A 293 14.44 14.98 -5.30
C GLU A 293 13.34 14.82 -6.36
N ALA A 294 12.17 14.31 -5.95
CA ALA A 294 11.02 14.22 -6.85
C ALA A 294 10.56 15.58 -7.36
N ALA A 295 10.63 16.64 -6.54
CA ALA A 295 10.29 17.99 -6.97
C ALA A 295 11.25 18.54 -8.06
N GLY A 296 12.52 18.12 -8.01
CA GLY A 296 13.56 18.48 -8.97
C GLY A 296 13.42 17.81 -10.34
N HIS A 297 12.62 16.75 -10.46
CA HIS A 297 12.47 16.02 -11.72
C HIS A 297 11.81 16.88 -12.82
N ILE A 298 12.16 16.60 -14.08
CA ILE A 298 11.66 17.34 -15.25
C ILE A 298 10.16 17.15 -15.46
N ASP A 299 9.64 15.97 -15.13
CA ASP A 299 8.23 15.62 -15.30
C ASP A 299 7.31 16.25 -14.22
N THR A 300 7.91 16.79 -13.16
CA THR A 300 7.17 17.42 -12.06
C THR A 300 6.47 18.68 -12.52
N LYS A 301 5.17 18.78 -12.22
CA LYS A 301 4.38 19.98 -12.56
C LYS A 301 4.88 21.19 -11.76
N ASP A 302 5.08 22.33 -12.43
CA ASP A 302 5.59 23.55 -11.79
C ASP A 302 4.80 24.00 -10.56
N ALA A 303 3.48 23.85 -10.60
CA ALA A 303 2.60 24.18 -9.47
C ALA A 303 2.82 23.25 -8.26
N ASN A 304 3.18 21.99 -8.50
CA ASN A 304 3.46 21.02 -7.44
C ASN A 304 4.89 21.15 -6.94
N ARG A 305 5.87 21.37 -7.84
CA ARG A 305 7.28 21.65 -7.49
C ARG A 305 7.39 22.73 -6.41
N LYS A 306 6.73 23.88 -6.62
CA LYS A 306 6.72 24.98 -5.64
C LYS A 306 6.19 24.56 -4.27
N LYS A 307 5.12 23.76 -4.24
CA LYS A 307 4.52 23.29 -2.98
C LYS A 307 5.35 22.23 -2.29
N MET A 308 5.99 21.33 -3.05
CA MET A 308 6.86 20.29 -2.51
C MET A 308 8.13 20.89 -1.90
N TYR A 309 8.75 21.87 -2.56
CA TYR A 309 9.86 22.63 -1.96
C TYR A 309 9.44 23.45 -0.75
N ALA A 310 8.25 24.07 -0.77
CA ALA A 310 7.74 24.77 0.40
C ALA A 310 7.51 23.83 1.60
N LEU A 311 6.94 22.65 1.35
CA LEU A 311 6.78 21.60 2.37
C LEU A 311 8.14 21.16 2.92
N TRP A 312 9.09 20.83 2.04
CA TRP A 312 10.44 20.43 2.43
C TRP A 312 11.09 21.48 3.32
N LYS A 313 11.11 22.74 2.87
CA LYS A 313 11.71 23.85 3.62
C LYS A 313 11.08 24.01 5.00
N GLN A 314 9.75 24.10 5.05
CA GLN A 314 9.02 24.27 6.31
C GLN A 314 9.32 23.13 7.29
N ARG A 315 9.27 21.87 6.83
CA ARG A 315 9.44 20.71 7.70
C ARG A 315 10.89 20.47 8.10
N MET A 316 11.86 20.82 7.26
CA MET A 316 13.28 20.78 7.64
C MET A 316 13.60 21.82 8.70
N GLU A 317 13.08 23.06 8.56
CA GLU A 317 13.21 24.11 9.59
C GLU A 317 12.57 23.70 10.93
N GLU A 318 11.43 23.00 10.90
CA GLU A 318 10.78 22.43 12.10
C GLU A 318 11.64 21.36 12.80
N ILE A 319 12.40 20.56 12.04
CA ILE A 319 13.23 19.46 12.59
C ILE A 319 14.60 19.97 13.08
N GLU A 320 15.24 20.87 12.33
CA GLU A 320 16.59 21.37 12.64
C GLU A 320 16.58 22.52 13.65
N GLY A 321 15.41 23.12 13.89
CA GLY A 321 15.28 24.35 14.67
C GLY A 321 15.62 25.58 13.82
N SER A 322 14.96 26.71 14.08
CA SER A 322 15.37 27.96 13.46
C SER A 322 16.79 28.30 13.91
N PRO A 323 17.72 28.66 13.02
CA PRO A 323 19.02 29.16 13.45
C PRO A 323 18.77 30.35 14.36
N GLU A 324 19.25 30.27 15.61
CA GLU A 324 19.25 31.41 16.51
C GLU A 324 19.90 32.56 15.76
N VAL A 325 19.11 33.62 15.54
CA VAL A 325 19.65 34.87 15.03
C VAL A 325 20.53 35.38 16.17
N ASP A 326 21.82 35.06 16.11
CA ASP A 326 22.83 35.65 16.99
C ASP A 326 22.63 37.16 16.92
N GLY A 327 22.04 37.69 17.99
CA GLY A 327 21.82 39.11 18.18
C GLY A 327 23.19 39.77 18.23
N VAL A 328 23.60 40.35 17.11
CA VAL A 328 24.71 41.31 17.08
C VAL A 328 24.22 42.54 17.84
N ASN A 329 24.57 42.58 19.13
CA ASN A 329 24.57 43.79 19.95
C ASN A 329 25.78 44.67 19.60
#